data_AF-A0A2G2P8X3-F1
#
_entry.id   AF-A0A2G2P8X3-F1
#
_cell.length_a   1.000
_cell.length_b   1.000
_cell.length_c   1.000
_cell.angle_alpha   90.00
_cell.angle_beta   90.00
_cell.angle_gamma   90.00
#
_symmetry.space_group_name_H-M   'P 1'
#
loop_
_entity.id
_entity.type
_entity.pdbx_description
1 polymer ?
#
loop_
_entity_poly.entity_id
_entity_poly.type
_entity_poly.pdbx_seq_one_letter_code
_entity_poly.pdbx_strand_id
1 'polypeptide(L)'
;MSDYTHSGSYQLSRRWTNSELTPSYKESEILEIIIEVTKTYLLFANMLFQIHGYDKEKDTVLDIFIEYKKETEPILEAIYE
;
A
#
# COMPACT_ATOMS: atom_id res chain seq x y z
N MET A 1 -28.68 -4.87 -6.16
CA MET A 1 -28.04 -5.97 -5.42
C MET A 1 -26.88 -6.46 -6.28
N SER A 2 -25.64 -6.00 -6.09
CA SER A 2 -24.69 -6.29 -5.01
C SER A 2 -24.28 -7.77 -4.89
N ASP A 3 -23.90 -8.39 -6.00
CA ASP A 3 -23.37 -9.77 -6.04
C ASP A 3 -21.83 -9.84 -6.06
N TYR A 4 -21.12 -8.76 -5.75
CA TYR A 4 -19.65 -8.71 -5.73
C TYR A 4 -19.04 -8.85 -4.33
N THR A 5 -19.78 -9.41 -3.37
CA THR A 5 -19.30 -9.64 -2.00
C THR A 5 -19.24 -11.13 -1.71
N HIS A 6 -18.44 -11.87 -2.47
CA HIS A 6 -17.94 -13.13 -1.93
C HIS A 6 -17.03 -12.79 -0.75
N SER A 7 -17.45 -13.18 0.45
CA SER A 7 -16.72 -12.95 1.69
C SER A 7 -15.27 -13.35 1.50
N GLY A 8 -14.32 -12.44 1.77
CA GLY A 8 -12.88 -12.69 1.57
C GLY A 8 -12.41 -14.01 2.18
N SER A 9 -13.11 -14.52 3.20
CA SER A 9 -12.95 -15.85 3.79
C SER A 9 -13.01 -17.02 2.79
N TYR A 10 -13.91 -17.02 1.80
CA TYR A 10 -14.03 -18.10 0.81
C TYR A 10 -12.92 -18.05 -0.25
N GLN A 11 -12.43 -16.86 -0.57
CA GLN A 11 -11.27 -16.71 -1.45
C GLN A 11 -9.98 -17.10 -0.72
N LEU A 12 -9.88 -16.81 0.58
CA LEU A 12 -8.77 -17.24 1.42
C LEU A 12 -8.75 -18.76 1.62
N SER A 13 -9.91 -19.41 1.82
CA SER A 13 -9.97 -20.86 2.01
C SER A 13 -9.56 -21.66 0.77
N ARG A 14 -9.74 -21.11 -0.44
CA ARG A 14 -9.25 -21.70 -1.70
C ARG A 14 -7.73 -21.66 -1.87
N ARG A 15 -7.02 -20.90 -1.03
CA ARG A 15 -5.54 -20.79 -1.02
C ARG A 15 -4.87 -21.79 -0.07
N TRP A 16 -5.66 -22.63 0.60
CA TRP A 16 -5.17 -23.72 1.44
C TRP A 16 -5.00 -24.97 0.58
N THR A 17 -3.77 -25.44 0.42
CA THR A 17 -3.47 -26.74 -0.18
C THR A 17 -2.78 -27.58 0.88
N ASN A 18 -3.35 -28.72 1.26
CA ASN A 18 -2.75 -29.67 2.21
C ASN A 18 -2.26 -29.06 3.54
N SER A 19 -3.03 -28.14 4.14
CA SER A 19 -2.74 -27.50 5.45
C SER A 19 -1.76 -26.33 5.42
N GLU A 20 -1.22 -25.97 4.25
CA GLU A 20 -0.35 -24.79 4.09
C GLU A 20 -1.07 -23.71 3.28
N LEU A 21 -1.07 -22.48 3.80
CA LEU A 21 -1.50 -21.30 3.08
C LEU A 21 -0.37 -20.90 2.12
N THR A 22 -0.46 -21.30 0.86
CA THR A 22 0.45 -20.83 -0.17
C THR A 22 0.06 -19.40 -0.56
N PRO A 23 0.92 -18.38 -0.33
CA PRO A 23 0.65 -17.03 -0.80
C PRO A 23 0.48 -17.06 -2.32
N SER A 24 -0.62 -16.50 -2.82
CA SER A 24 -0.87 -16.40 -4.26
C SER A 24 -0.16 -15.22 -4.91
N TYR A 25 0.59 -14.43 -4.13
CA TYR A 25 1.24 -13.21 -4.56
C TYR A 25 2.75 -13.45 -4.65
N LYS A 26 3.35 -12.87 -5.68
CA LYS A 26 4.81 -12.76 -5.78
C LYS A 26 5.30 -11.73 -4.77
N GLU A 27 6.54 -11.88 -4.31
CA GLU A 27 7.17 -10.92 -3.40
C GLU A 27 7.17 -9.50 -4.00
N SER A 28 7.32 -9.37 -5.31
CA SER A 28 7.23 -8.09 -6.04
C SER A 28 5.85 -7.44 -5.91
N GLU A 29 4.76 -8.20 -6.02
CA GLU A 29 3.39 -7.70 -5.88
C GLU A 29 3.09 -7.26 -4.44
N ILE A 30 3.64 -7.98 -3.46
CA ILE A 30 3.54 -7.59 -2.04
C ILE A 30 4.27 -6.27 -1.80
N LEU A 31 5.48 -6.14 -2.36
CA LEU A 31 6.32 -4.97 -2.19
C LEU A 31 5.71 -3.73 -2.86
N GLU A 32 5.15 -3.88 -4.06
CA GLU A 32 4.38 -2.85 -4.77
C GLU A 32 3.22 -2.33 -3.90
N ILE A 33 2.40 -3.23 -3.35
CA ILE A 33 1.26 -2.85 -2.50
C ILE A 33 1.74 -2.11 -1.25
N ILE A 34 2.82 -2.55 -0.60
CA ILE A 34 3.35 -1.88 0.59
C ILE A 34 3.78 -0.45 0.26
N ILE A 35 4.46 -0.25 -0.88
CA ILE A 35 4.92 1.08 -1.31
C ILE A 35 3.72 2.00 -1.58
N GLU A 36 2.74 1.53 -2.35
CA GLU A 36 1.58 2.33 -2.72
C GLU A 36 0.66 2.65 -1.53
N VAL A 37 0.49 1.72 -0.59
CA VAL A 37 -0.26 1.96 0.66
C VAL A 37 0.46 2.99 1.52
N THR A 38 1.79 2.91 1.63
CA THR A 38 2.58 3.88 2.40
C THR A 38 2.49 5.29 1.79
N LYS A 39 2.64 5.41 0.46
CA LYS A 39 2.45 6.68 -0.26
C LYS A 39 1.06 7.26 0.00
N THR A 40 0.03 6.43 -0.10
CA THR A 40 -1.38 6.85 0.14
C THR A 40 -1.56 7.35 1.57
N TYR A 41 -0.99 6.66 2.56
CA TYR A 41 -1.07 7.06 3.96
C TYR A 41 -0.39 8.41 4.22
N LEU A 42 0.80 8.65 3.64
CA LEU A 42 1.52 9.91 3.77
C LEU A 42 0.74 11.08 3.12
N LEU A 43 0.17 10.87 1.94
CA LEU A 43 -0.68 11.88 1.29
C LEU A 43 -1.94 12.17 2.10
N PHE A 44 -2.57 11.14 2.67
CA PHE A 44 -3.73 11.32 3.55
C PHE A 44 -3.36 12.11 4.81
N ALA A 45 -2.22 11.81 5.44
CA ALA A 45 -1.73 12.54 6.60
C ALA A 45 -1.45 14.02 6.26
N ASN A 46 -0.81 14.29 5.11
CA ASN A 46 -0.57 15.65 4.62
C ASN A 46 -1.88 16.43 4.46
N MET A 47 -2.90 15.82 3.83
CA MET A 47 -4.23 16.42 3.67
C MET A 47 -4.89 16.69 5.03
N LEU A 48 -4.80 15.76 5.97
CA LEU A 48 -5.37 15.91 7.30
C LEU A 48 -4.72 17.07 8.06
N PHE A 49 -3.39 17.16 8.04
CA PHE A 49 -2.67 18.28 8.67
C PHE A 49 -3.00 19.62 8.01
N GLN A 50 -3.15 19.65 6.69
CA GLN A 50 -3.58 20.85 5.97
C GLN A 50 -4.99 21.31 6.39
N ILE A 51 -5.96 20.39 6.53
CA ILE A 51 -7.33 20.72 6.95
C ILE A 51 -7.38 21.33 8.35
N HIS A 52 -6.52 20.84 9.25
CA HIS A 52 -6.47 21.31 10.64
C HIS A 52 -5.54 22.52 10.86
N GLY A 53 -4.86 23.01 9.82
CA GLY A 53 -3.94 24.15 9.91
C GLY A 53 -2.61 23.83 10.59
N TYR A 54 -2.20 22.56 10.60
CA TYR A 54 -0.92 22.10 11.16
C TYR A 54 0.18 22.16 10.10
N ASP A 55 0.62 23.38 9.77
CA ASP A 55 1.55 23.60 8.64
C ASP A 55 2.91 22.92 8.81
N LYS A 56 3.46 22.86 10.03
CA LYS A 56 4.77 22.25 10.29
C LYS A 56 4.73 20.73 10.05
N GLU A 57 3.69 20.08 10.54
CA GLU A 57 3.46 18.65 10.39
C GLU A 57 3.17 18.30 8.93
N LYS A 58 2.39 19.14 8.24
CA LYS A 58 2.14 19.03 6.80
C LYS A 58 3.46 19.06 6.00
N ASP A 59 4.31 20.04 6.24
CA ASP A 59 5.59 20.19 5.54
C ASP A 59 6.53 19.01 5.86
N THR A 60 6.59 18.59 7.12
CA THR A 60 7.38 17.42 7.55
C THR A 60 6.94 16.14 6.84
N VAL A 61 5.62 15.90 6.73
CA VAL A 61 5.10 14.72 6.02
C VAL A 61 5.38 14.79 4.53
N LEU A 62 5.35 15.99 3.94
CA LEU A 62 5.67 16.17 2.53
C LEU A 62 7.15 15.86 2.25
N ASP A 63 8.05 16.30 3.13
CA ASP A 63 9.48 15.98 3.04
C ASP A 63 9.72 14.47 3.13
N ILE A 64 9.08 13.81 4.11
CA ILE A 64 9.14 12.34 4.26
C ILE A 64 8.61 11.64 3.00
N PHE A 65 7.52 12.13 2.42
CA PHE A 65 6.96 11.56 1.19
C PHE A 65 7.93 11.67 0.02
N ILE A 66 8.59 12.82 -0.16
CA ILE A 66 9.56 13.04 -1.24
C ILE A 66 10.77 12.10 -1.07
N GLU A 67 11.29 11.98 0.15
CA GLU A 67 12.40 11.07 0.45
C GLU A 67 12.00 9.61 0.22
N TYR A 68 10.87 9.18 0.77
CA TYR A 68 10.34 7.82 0.60
C TYR A 68 10.12 7.49 -0.88
N LYS A 69 9.55 8.43 -1.65
CA LYS A 69 9.35 8.27 -3.09
C LYS A 69 10.69 8.05 -3.80
N LYS A 70 11.70 8.86 -3.50
CA LYS A 70 13.02 8.76 -4.12
C LYS A 70 13.66 7.39 -3.89
N GLU A 71 13.50 6.79 -2.71
CA GLU A 71 14.03 5.47 -2.40
C GLU A 71 13.23 4.33 -3.05
N THR A 72 11.92 4.50 -3.20
CA THR A 72 11.01 3.43 -3.65
C THR A 72 10.72 3.42 -5.14
N GLU A 73 10.86 4.54 -5.85
CA GLU A 73 10.64 4.62 -7.30
C GLU A 73 11.52 3.63 -8.09
N PRO A 74 12.85 3.52 -7.83
CA PRO A 74 13.70 2.57 -8.55
C PRO A 74 13.32 1.11 -8.30
N ILE A 75 12.76 0.82 -7.11
CA ILE A 75 12.32 -0.53 -6.75
C ILE A 75 11.05 -0.88 -7.51
N LEU A 76 10.13 0.07 -7.66
CA LEU A 76 8.93 -0.11 -8.49
C LEU A 76 9.30 -0.27 -9.97
N GLU A 77 10.25 0.52 -10.49
CA GLU A 77 10.73 0.37 -11.86
C GLU A 77 11.28 -1.05 -12.11
N ALA A 78 12.09 -1.57 -11.18
CA ALA A 78 12.63 -2.93 -11.26
C ALA A 78 11.58 -4.05 -11.16
N ILE A 79 10.36 -3.78 -10.66
CA ILE A 79 9.26 -4.75 -10.63
C ILE A 79 8.60 -4.91 -12.00
N TYR A 80 8.62 -3.86 -12.84
CA TYR A 80 7.96 -3.85 -14.15
C TYR A 80 8.92 -4.15 -15.33
N GLU A 81 10.22 -4.30 -15.08
CA GLU A 81 11.23 -4.81 -16.04
C GLU A 81 11.23 -6.34 -16.12
#